data_AF-A0A0R3MWK0-F1
#
_entry.id   AF-A0A0R3MWK0-F1
#
_cell.length_a   1.000
_cell.length_b   1.000
_cell.length_c   1.000
_cell.angle_alpha   90.00
_cell.angle_beta   90.00
_cell.angle_gamma   90.00
#
_symmetry.space_group_name_H-M   'P 1'
#
loop_
_entity.id
_entity.type
_entity.pdbx_description
1 polymer ?
#
loop_
_entity_poly.entity_id
_entity_poly.type
_entity_poly.pdbx_seq_one_letter_code
_entity_poly.pdbx_strand_id
1 'polypeptide(L)'
;MAILLACLLGMADARPMLALSEQFPGPWLEVTQEVRDFLTVNKISACSQAAGRESSRNPGEYLLYCTSDEKRWTSWRVQPAARSVRGPGGLLRGVGLPEGY
;
A
#
# COMPACT_ATOMS: atom_id res chain seq x y z
N MET A 1 -0.09 -44.74 37.41
CA MET A 1 -0.95 -43.64 36.89
C MET A 1 -0.17 -42.94 35.80
N ALA A 2 -0.64 -43.00 34.56
CA ALA A 2 0.04 -42.41 33.39
C ALA A 2 -0.45 -40.96 33.18
N ILE A 3 0.50 -40.05 32.96
CA ILE A 3 0.26 -38.61 32.75
C ILE A 3 -0.24 -38.42 31.30
N LEU A 4 -1.47 -37.97 31.14
CA LEU A 4 -2.03 -37.52 29.86
C LEU A 4 -1.38 -36.18 29.47
N LEU A 5 -0.37 -36.23 28.59
CA LEU A 5 0.12 -35.02 27.91
C LEU A 5 -0.90 -34.62 26.83
N ALA A 6 -1.67 -33.57 27.10
CA ALA A 6 -2.45 -32.87 26.10
C ALA A 6 -1.49 -32.03 25.23
N CYS A 7 -1.14 -32.53 24.05
CA CYS A 7 -0.48 -31.75 23.02
C CYS A 7 -1.48 -30.71 22.47
N LEU A 8 -1.42 -29.48 22.99
CA LEU A 8 -2.05 -28.32 22.38
C LEU A 8 -1.34 -28.02 21.05
N LEU A 9 -1.83 -28.61 19.96
CA LEU A 9 -1.46 -28.22 18.60
C LEU A 9 -2.02 -26.83 18.35
N GLY A 10 -1.20 -25.81 18.60
CA GLY A 10 -1.43 -24.46 18.11
C GLY A 10 -1.41 -24.51 16.58
N MET A 11 -2.58 -24.48 15.93
CA MET A 11 -2.67 -24.17 14.52
C MET A 11 -2.25 -22.72 14.34
N ALA A 12 -0.98 -22.50 13.99
CA ALA A 12 -0.57 -21.21 13.47
C ALA A 12 -1.36 -20.98 12.17
N ASP A 13 -2.28 -20.02 12.21
CA ASP A 13 -3.01 -19.53 11.03
C ASP A 13 -1.98 -18.90 10.09
N ALA A 14 -1.34 -19.73 9.27
CA ALA A 14 -0.44 -19.33 8.21
C ALA A 14 -1.29 -18.76 7.07
N ARG A 15 -1.90 -17.58 7.30
CA ARG A 15 -2.59 -16.84 6.26
C ARG A 15 -1.61 -16.67 5.10
N PRO A 16 -1.95 -17.11 3.88
CA PRO A 16 -1.09 -16.92 2.73
C PRO A 16 -0.71 -15.43 2.63
N MET A 17 0.59 -15.15 2.53
CA MET A 17 1.08 -13.80 2.29
C MET A 17 0.65 -13.43 0.87
N LEU A 18 -0.46 -12.70 0.76
CA LEU A 18 -0.98 -12.27 -0.55
C LEU A 18 0.08 -11.50 -1.33
N ALA A 19 0.11 -11.70 -2.63
CA ALA A 19 0.90 -10.87 -3.52
C ALA A 19 0.47 -9.41 -3.38
N LEU A 20 1.40 -8.48 -3.59
CA LEU A 20 1.13 -7.06 -3.40
C LEU A 20 0.04 -6.55 -4.36
N SER A 21 -0.05 -7.10 -5.57
CA SER A 21 -1.12 -6.81 -6.53
C SER A 21 -2.51 -7.27 -6.06
N GLU A 22 -2.59 -8.28 -5.20
CA GLU A 22 -3.84 -8.72 -4.59
C GLU A 22 -4.20 -7.86 -3.37
N GLN A 23 -3.19 -7.37 -2.65
CA GLN A 23 -3.38 -6.42 -1.55
C GLN A 23 -3.77 -5.02 -2.03
N PHE A 24 -3.26 -4.61 -3.20
CA PHE A 24 -3.55 -3.34 -3.85
C PHE A 24 -4.04 -3.62 -5.29
N PRO A 25 -5.31 -4.05 -5.42
CA PRO A 25 -5.88 -4.38 -6.72
C PRO A 25 -5.92 -3.13 -7.61
N GLY A 26 -5.83 -3.36 -8.92
CA GLY A 26 -6.05 -2.31 -9.91
C GLY A 26 -7.55 -1.99 -10.09
N PRO A 27 -7.88 -0.99 -10.92
CA PRO A 27 -6.97 -0.17 -11.73
C PRO A 27 -6.28 0.92 -10.91
N TRP A 28 -5.32 1.62 -11.52
CA TRP A 28 -4.81 2.88 -10.99
C TRP A 28 -5.86 3.98 -11.15
N LEU A 29 -6.12 4.74 -10.10
CA LEU A 29 -7.12 5.80 -10.08
C LEU A 29 -6.51 7.14 -9.64
N GLU A 30 -7.22 8.23 -9.92
CA GLU A 30 -6.87 9.53 -9.36
C GLU A 30 -6.88 9.48 -7.85
N VAL A 31 -5.85 10.04 -7.23
CA VAL A 31 -5.84 10.20 -5.77
C VAL A 31 -6.96 11.14 -5.36
N THR A 32 -7.61 10.85 -4.24
CA THR A 32 -8.68 11.70 -3.71
C THR A 32 -8.12 13.02 -3.18
N GLN A 33 -8.98 14.03 -2.98
CA GLN A 33 -8.56 15.29 -2.40
C GLN A 33 -7.97 15.12 -0.99
N GLU A 34 -8.53 14.22 -0.18
CA GLU A 34 -7.99 13.90 1.15
C GLU A 34 -6.54 13.42 1.08
N VAL A 35 -6.23 12.52 0.12
CA VAL A 35 -4.86 12.05 -0.08
C VAL A 35 -3.95 13.19 -0.54
N ARG A 36 -4.41 14.06 -1.46
CA ARG A 36 -3.62 15.23 -1.90
C ARG A 36 -3.30 16.19 -0.75
N ASP A 37 -4.28 16.50 0.08
CA ASP A 37 -4.11 17.38 1.24
C ASP A 37 -3.14 16.74 2.25
N PHE A 38 -3.29 15.43 2.49
CA PHE A 38 -2.39 14.67 3.34
C PHE A 38 -0.94 14.69 2.84
N LEU A 39 -0.71 14.48 1.54
CA LEU A 39 0.63 14.57 0.94
C LEU A 39 1.23 15.98 1.07
N THR A 40 0.39 17.01 0.89
CA THR A 40 0.80 18.42 1.01
C THR A 40 1.23 18.76 2.43
N VAL A 41 0.43 18.39 3.44
CA VAL A 41 0.75 18.62 4.86
C VAL A 41 2.04 17.88 5.26
N ASN A 42 2.28 16.70 4.70
CA ASN A 42 3.51 15.93 4.91
C ASN A 42 4.69 16.37 4.00
N LYS A 43 4.51 17.43 3.20
CA LYS A 43 5.54 18.04 2.33
C LYS A 43 6.15 17.06 1.32
N ILE A 44 5.34 16.15 0.76
CA ILE A 44 5.79 15.16 -0.23
C ILE A 44 5.72 15.77 -1.63
N SER A 45 6.81 16.41 -2.05
CA SER A 45 6.89 17.09 -3.35
C SER A 45 7.02 16.15 -4.56
N ALA A 46 7.40 14.89 -4.34
CA ALA A 46 7.57 13.90 -5.41
C ALA A 46 6.25 13.45 -6.07
N CYS A 47 5.11 13.84 -5.50
CA CYS A 47 3.76 13.43 -5.92
C CYS A 47 3.00 14.56 -6.62
N SER A 48 3.63 15.38 -7.47
CA SER A 48 2.90 16.38 -8.26
C SER A 48 1.96 15.71 -9.27
N GLN A 49 2.33 14.54 -9.78
CA GLN A 49 1.43 13.58 -10.39
C GLN A 49 1.42 12.31 -9.54
N ALA A 50 0.23 11.77 -9.28
CA ALA A 50 0.07 10.58 -8.46
C ALA A 50 -1.16 9.78 -8.88
N ALA A 51 -1.00 8.47 -8.93
CA ALA A 51 -2.11 7.53 -9.07
C ALA A 51 -2.11 6.56 -7.88
N GLY A 52 -3.30 6.21 -7.41
CA GLY A 52 -3.50 5.40 -6.21
C GLY A 52 -4.25 4.10 -6.49
N ARG A 53 -3.97 3.11 -5.65
CA ARG A 53 -4.77 1.90 -5.44
C ARG A 53 -5.06 1.77 -3.96
N GLU A 54 -6.31 1.54 -3.60
CA GLU A 54 -6.69 1.28 -2.22
C GLU A 54 -6.39 -0.16 -1.83
N SER A 55 -6.10 -0.38 -0.55
CA SER A 55 -5.89 -1.73 -0.02
C SER A 55 -7.21 -2.50 0.02
N SER A 56 -7.18 -3.75 -0.46
CA SER A 56 -8.28 -4.70 -0.29
C SER A 56 -8.42 -5.20 1.16
N ARG A 57 -7.38 -5.02 2.00
CA ARG A 57 -7.36 -5.48 3.40
C ARG A 57 -7.58 -4.37 4.41
N ASN A 58 -7.11 -3.17 4.11
CA ASN A 58 -7.14 -2.03 5.02
C ASN A 58 -7.80 -0.82 4.33
N PRO A 59 -9.13 -0.65 4.43
CA PRO A 59 -9.81 0.52 3.87
C PRO A 59 -9.17 1.83 4.35
N GLY A 60 -9.03 2.79 3.44
CA GLY A 60 -8.35 4.06 3.65
C GLY A 60 -6.82 3.99 3.64
N GLU A 61 -6.22 2.81 3.45
CA GLU A 61 -4.79 2.68 3.14
C GLU A 61 -4.60 2.61 1.62
N TYR A 62 -3.69 3.43 1.11
CA TYR A 62 -3.41 3.55 -0.32
C TYR A 62 -1.96 3.22 -0.63
N LEU A 63 -1.74 2.49 -1.72
CA LEU A 63 -0.47 2.44 -2.44
C LEU A 63 -0.52 3.50 -3.54
N LEU A 64 0.43 4.41 -3.52
CA LEU A 64 0.58 5.43 -4.55
C LEU A 64 1.84 5.16 -5.36
N TYR A 65 1.74 5.39 -6.67
CA TYR A 65 2.89 5.72 -7.48
C TYR A 65 2.88 7.21 -7.77
N CYS A 66 4.00 7.85 -7.49
CA CYS A 66 4.19 9.28 -7.60
C CYS A 66 5.34 9.62 -8.55
N THR A 67 5.16 10.68 -9.34
CA THR A 67 6.21 11.25 -10.17
C THR A 67 6.11 12.77 -10.22
N SER A 68 7.26 13.42 -10.45
CA SER A 68 7.34 14.86 -10.72
C SER A 68 7.67 15.19 -12.17
N ASP A 69 8.15 14.21 -12.93
CA ASP A 69 8.75 14.40 -14.25
C ASP A 69 8.37 13.30 -15.25
N GLU A 70 7.45 12.41 -14.88
CA GLU A 70 6.99 11.21 -15.61
C GLU A 70 8.07 10.16 -15.90
N LYS A 71 9.34 10.47 -15.59
CA LYS A 71 10.51 9.61 -15.85
C LYS A 71 10.86 8.79 -14.64
N ARG A 72 10.68 9.34 -13.44
CA ARG A 72 11.00 8.68 -12.17
C ARG A 72 9.74 8.51 -11.36
N TRP A 73 9.42 7.25 -11.11
CA TRP A 73 8.30 6.84 -10.28
C TRP A 73 8.79 6.33 -8.93
N THR A 74 8.14 6.78 -7.87
CA THR A 74 8.39 6.33 -6.49
C THR A 74 7.12 5.76 -5.89
N SER A 75 7.24 4.73 -5.07
CA SER A 75 6.10 4.19 -4.32
C SER A 75 5.95 4.82 -2.96
N TRP A 76 4.70 4.99 -2.53
CA TRP A 76 4.34 5.49 -1.21
C TRP A 76 3.16 4.69 -0.65
N ARG A 77 3.18 4.39 0.64
CA ARG A 77 1.99 3.92 1.36
C ARG A 77 1.50 5.03 2.26
N VAL A 78 0.24 5.40 2.10
CA VAL A 78 -0.40 6.46 2.88
C VAL A 78 -1.68 5.95 3.52
N GLN A 79 -1.97 6.43 4.71
CA GLN A 79 -3.23 6.19 5.40
C GLN A 79 -3.62 7.48 6.14
N PRO A 80 -4.37 8.39 5.49
CA PRO A 80 -4.65 9.73 6.03
C PRO A 80 -5.28 9.72 7.43
N ALA A 81 -6.31 8.89 7.64
CA ALA A 81 -6.98 8.76 8.94
C ALA A 81 -6.05 8.32 10.09
N ALA A 82 -5.06 7.47 9.78
CA ALA A 82 -4.05 7.02 10.72
C ALA A 82 -2.82 7.96 10.78
N ARG A 83 -2.82 9.04 9.99
CA ARG A 83 -1.71 9.98 9.80
C ARG A 83 -0.39 9.29 9.47
N SER A 84 -0.47 8.18 8.71
CA SER A 84 0.68 7.34 8.40
C SER A 84 1.14 7.55 6.97
N VAL A 85 2.45 7.71 6.80
CA VAL A 85 3.10 7.78 5.49
C VAL A 85 4.41 7.02 5.51
N ARG A 86 4.65 6.21 4.46
CA ARG A 86 5.89 5.47 4.25
C ARG A 86 6.35 5.61 2.80
N GLY A 87 7.62 5.92 2.62
CA GLY A 87 8.27 6.13 1.32
C GLY A 87 9.39 7.17 1.43
N PRO A 88 10.03 7.53 0.30
CA PRO A 88 9.83 6.95 -1.02
C PRO A 88 10.41 5.53 -1.11
N GLY A 89 9.69 4.63 -1.78
CA GLY A 89 10.17 3.33 -2.20
C GLY A 89 10.43 3.25 -3.71
N GLY A 90 11.09 2.18 -4.15
CA GLY A 90 11.24 1.88 -5.57
C GLY A 90 9.98 1.27 -6.19
N LEU A 91 10.11 0.82 -7.44
CA LEU A 91 9.05 0.07 -8.11
C LEU A 91 8.83 -1.27 -7.42
N LEU A 92 7.57 -1.62 -7.24
CA LEU A 92 7.16 -2.82 -6.53
C LEU A 92 6.92 -3.94 -7.53
N ARG A 93 7.60 -5.07 -7.30
CA ARG A 93 7.48 -6.25 -8.16
C ARG A 93 6.03 -6.73 -8.20
N GLY A 94 5.51 -7.00 -9.40
CA GLY A 94 4.16 -7.49 -9.61
C GLY A 94 3.07 -6.40 -9.61
N VAL A 95 3.44 -5.13 -9.40
CA VAL A 95 2.52 -4.00 -9.51
C VAL A 95 3.00 -3.09 -10.64
N GLY A 96 2.32 -3.17 -11.79
CA GLY A 96 2.61 -2.34 -12.96
C GLY A 96 2.45 -0.84 -12.69
N LEU A 97 3.13 0.00 -13.48
CA LEU A 97 3.02 1.45 -13.39
C LEU A 97 1.62 1.95 -13.80
N PRO A 98 1.25 3.18 -13.44
CA PRO A 98 0.09 3.84 -14.00
C PRO A 98 0.40 4.16 -15.48
N GLU A 99 -0.32 3.55 -16.41
CA GLU A 99 -0.24 3.90 -17.83
C GLU A 99 -1.38 4.87 -18.18
N GLY A 100 -1.06 5.97 -18.86
CA GLY A 100 -2.07 6.84 -19.47
C GLY A 100 -2.74 7.87 -18.54
N TYR A 101 -1.97 8.48 -17.63
CA TYR A 101 -2.28 9.85 -17.21
C TYR A 101 -1.84 10.85 -18.27
#